data_AF-A0A9W8M118-F1
#
_entry.id   AF-A0A9W8M118-F1
#
_cell.length_a   1.000
_cell.length_b   1.000
_cell.length_c   1.000
_cell.angle_alpha   90.00
_cell.angle_beta   90.00
_cell.angle_gamma   90.00
#
_symmetry.space_group_name_H-M   'P 1'
#
loop_
_entity.id
_entity.type
_entity.pdbx_description
1 polymer ?
#
loop_
_entity_poly.entity_id
_entity_poly.type
_entity_poly.pdbx_seq_one_letter_code
_entity_poly.pdbx_strand_id
1 'polypeptide(L)'
;MASETSQFVKRSTAYSSSPYFEYAGVLMQSPNDLRQHKLIRLPNNMIILCTSDPDASKAAASLSVNVGSFVDPPELQGLAHFLEHLLLLLRV
;
A
#
# COMPACT_ATOMS: atom_id res chain seq x y z
N MET A 1 7.37 11.77 -21.45
CA MET A 1 6.93 11.76 -20.04
C MET A 1 7.88 10.89 -19.25
N ALA A 2 8.99 11.48 -18.79
CA ALA A 2 10.10 10.77 -18.20
C ALA A 2 10.60 11.61 -17.02
N SER A 3 10.20 11.30 -15.79
CA SER A 3 10.75 11.92 -14.57
C SER A 3 10.22 11.38 -13.23
N GLU A 4 9.55 10.22 -13.12
CA GLU A 4 9.03 9.75 -11.82
C GLU A 4 9.90 8.68 -11.12
N THR A 5 10.94 8.19 -11.77
CA THR A 5 11.78 7.10 -11.22
C THR A 5 12.90 7.61 -10.28
N SER A 6 13.09 8.93 -10.16
CA SER A 6 14.29 9.53 -9.53
C SER A 6 14.23 9.73 -8.02
N GLN A 7 13.17 9.28 -7.34
CA GLN A 7 12.98 9.56 -5.91
C GLN A 7 12.92 8.30 -5.03
N PHE A 8 13.06 7.10 -5.58
CA PHE A 8 13.02 5.85 -4.81
C PHE A 8 14.41 5.27 -4.64
N VAL A 9 14.92 5.25 -3.40
CA VAL A 9 16.24 4.74 -3.04
C VAL A 9 16.12 3.30 -2.58
N LYS A 10 16.90 2.40 -3.18
CA LYS A 10 16.92 0.98 -2.78
C LYS A 10 17.47 0.85 -1.36
N ARG A 11 16.74 0.12 -0.51
CA ARG A 11 17.08 -0.21 0.88
C ARG A 11 16.95 -1.72 1.11
N SER A 12 17.66 -2.20 2.12
CA SER A 12 17.58 -3.57 2.62
C SER A 12 17.41 -3.49 4.13
N THR A 13 16.56 -4.36 4.69
CA THR A 13 16.46 -4.52 6.14
C THR A 13 17.30 -5.71 6.59
N ALA A 14 17.70 -5.73 7.86
CA ALA A 14 18.37 -6.90 8.45
C ALA A 14 17.46 -8.13 8.53
N TYR A 15 16.14 -7.95 8.45
CA TYR A 15 15.12 -8.98 8.67
C TYR A 15 14.48 -9.53 7.40
N SER A 16 14.73 -8.91 6.24
CA SER A 16 14.18 -9.35 4.95
C SER A 16 15.29 -9.44 3.91
N SER A 17 15.39 -10.60 3.25
CA SER A 17 16.27 -10.80 2.10
C SER A 17 15.82 -10.04 0.86
N SER A 18 14.54 -9.63 0.81
CA SER A 18 14.00 -8.88 -0.32
C SER A 18 14.28 -7.39 -0.16
N PRO A 19 14.90 -6.73 -1.16
CA PRO A 19 15.08 -5.29 -1.13
C PRO A 19 13.73 -4.58 -1.27
N TYR A 20 13.63 -3.37 -0.73
CA TYR A 20 12.52 -2.46 -0.99
C TYR A 20 13.08 -1.12 -1.43
N PHE A 21 12.24 -0.25 -1.98
CA PHE A 21 12.64 1.09 -2.38
C PHE A 21 11.93 2.10 -1.50
N GLU A 22 12.66 3.02 -0.90
CA GLU A 22 12.11 4.05 -0.01
C GLU A 22 12.08 5.39 -0.76
N TYR A 23 10.96 6.11 -0.64
CA TYR A 23 10.83 7.44 -1.20
C TYR A 23 11.73 8.42 -0.45
N ALA A 24 12.62 9.08 -1.18
CA ALA A 24 13.59 10.06 -0.69
C ALA A 24 13.11 11.51 -0.83
N GLY A 25 11.93 11.74 -1.41
CA GLY A 25 11.33 13.07 -1.48
C GLY A 25 10.63 13.46 -0.18
N VAL A 26 10.16 14.72 -0.13
CA VAL A 26 9.40 15.23 1.00
C VAL A 26 7.94 14.76 0.89
N LEU A 27 7.44 14.08 1.91
CA LEU A 27 6.02 13.75 2.04
C LEU A 27 5.29 14.97 2.62
N MET A 28 4.30 15.46 1.89
CA MET A 28 3.47 16.58 2.35
C MET A 28 2.56 16.08 3.49
N GLN A 29 2.79 16.61 4.69
CA GLN A 29 2.02 16.29 5.88
C GLN A 29 1.53 17.57 6.56
N SER A 30 0.45 17.47 7.33
CA SER A 30 -0.04 18.59 8.11
C SER A 30 0.98 18.95 9.20
N PRO A 31 1.22 20.25 9.50
CA PRO A 31 2.09 20.65 10.60
C PRO A 31 1.62 20.15 11.97
N ASN A 32 0.32 19.84 12.12
CA ASN A 32 -0.25 19.32 13.36
C ASN A 32 -0.21 17.78 13.45
N ASP A 33 0.32 17.10 12.42
CA ASP A 33 0.48 15.66 12.40
C ASP A 33 1.85 15.28 12.96
N LEU A 34 1.88 14.63 14.12
CA LEU A 34 3.10 14.17 14.78
C LEU A 34 3.54 12.77 14.34
N ARG A 35 2.73 12.10 13.51
CA ARG A 35 3.00 10.72 13.07
C ARG A 35 4.13 10.69 12.05
N GLN A 36 4.89 9.62 12.07
CA GLN A 36 5.98 9.43 11.11
C GLN A 36 5.48 8.64 9.91
N HIS A 37 5.58 9.23 8.72
CA HIS A 37 5.16 8.59 7.48
C HIS A 37 6.38 8.19 6.64
N LYS A 38 6.31 7.00 6.04
CA LYS A 38 7.30 6.51 5.08
C LYS A 38 6.58 5.91 3.89
N LEU A 39 6.96 6.35 2.70
CA LEU A 39 6.46 5.76 1.46
C LEU A 39 7.50 4.78 0.92
N ILE A 40 7.10 3.53 0.72
CA ILE A 40 7.95 2.48 0.16
C ILE A 40 7.31 1.86 -1.07
N ARG A 41 8.16 1.28 -1.93
CA ARG A 41 7.78 0.48 -3.08
C ARG A 41 8.44 -0.89 -2.97
N LEU A 42 7.65 -1.94 -3.10
CA LEU A 42 8.11 -3.32 -3.10
C LEU A 42 8.62 -3.76 -4.49
N PRO A 43 9.39 -4.87 -4.59
CA PRO A 43 9.86 -5.41 -5.87
C PRO A 43 8.74 -5.79 -6.85
N ASN A 44 7.55 -6.13 -6.35
CA ASN A 44 6.35 -6.40 -7.15
C ASN A 44 5.59 -5.12 -7.54
N ASN A 45 6.23 -3.95 -7.39
CA ASN A 45 5.70 -2.62 -7.69
C ASN A 45 4.55 -2.13 -6.80
N MET A 46 4.21 -2.84 -5.72
CA MET A 46 3.24 -2.31 -4.76
C MET A 46 3.81 -1.10 -4.04
N ILE A 47 2.99 -0.06 -3.92
CA ILE A 47 3.30 1.16 -3.18
C ILE A 47 2.62 1.05 -1.82
N ILE A 48 3.36 1.31 -0.74
CA ILE A 48 2.89 1.19 0.63
C ILE A 48 3.24 2.47 1.37
N LEU A 49 2.24 3.04 2.05
CA LEU A 49 2.42 4.11 3.03
C LEU A 49 2.45 3.50 4.43
N CYS A 50 3.62 3.53 5.06
CA CYS A 50 3.80 3.11 6.44
C CYS A 50 3.66 4.32 7.36
N THR A 51 2.79 4.23 8.36
CA THR A 51 2.61 5.24 9.39
C THR A 51 3.00 4.66 10.73
N SER A 52 3.95 5.30 11.41
CA SER A 52 4.38 4.95 12.76
C SER A 52 3.83 5.98 13.74
N ASP A 53 3.04 5.48 14.69
CA ASP A 53 2.42 6.25 15.76
C ASP A 53 2.63 5.48 17.08
N PRO A 54 3.55 5.94 17.96
CA PRO A 54 3.83 5.28 19.23
C PRO A 54 2.66 5.30 20.21
N ASP A 55 1.74 6.27 20.09
CA ASP A 55 0.61 6.46 21.01
C ASP A 55 -0.64 5.70 20.55
N ALA A 56 -0.59 5.07 19.37
CA ALA A 56 -1.71 4.33 18.81
C ALA A 56 -2.02 3.05 19.63
N SER A 57 -3.23 3.01 20.21
CA SER A 57 -3.73 1.82 20.93
C SER A 57 -4.13 0.66 20.00
N LYS A 58 -4.28 0.92 18.70
CA LYS A 58 -4.67 -0.06 17.68
C LYS A 58 -3.86 0.15 16.42
N ALA A 59 -3.45 -0.96 15.82
CA ALA A 59 -2.90 -0.97 14.47
C ALA A 59 -4.04 -1.14 13.45
N ALA A 60 -3.84 -0.58 12.25
CA ALA A 60 -4.74 -0.76 11.11
C ALA A 60 -3.92 -0.93 9.83
N ALA A 61 -4.48 -1.66 8.88
CA ALA A 61 -3.93 -1.81 7.54
C ALA A 61 -5.08 -1.75 6.52
N SER A 62 -4.79 -1.20 5.36
CA SER A 62 -5.70 -1.20 4.21
C SER A 62 -4.93 -1.57 2.95
N LEU A 63 -5.62 -2.22 2.02
CA LEU A 63 -5.11 -2.56 0.70
C LEU A 63 -6.18 -2.20 -0.31
N SER A 64 -5.78 -1.54 -1.39
CA SER A 64 -6.66 -1.22 -2.51
C SER A 64 -6.14 -1.89 -3.77
N VAL A 65 -7.05 -2.51 -4.51
CA VAL A 65 -6.78 -3.07 -5.83
C VAL A 65 -7.53 -2.22 -6.84
N ASN A 66 -6.86 -1.80 -7.92
CA ASN A 66 -7.43 -0.91 -8.92
C ASN A 66 -8.35 -1.64 -9.94
N VAL A 67 -9.24 -2.49 -9.43
CA VAL A 67 -10.29 -3.20 -10.19
C VAL A 67 -11.56 -3.27 -9.34
N GLY A 68 -12.72 -3.37 -9.98
CA GLY A 68 -14.01 -3.42 -9.30
C GLY A 68 -15.12 -3.87 -10.25
N SER A 69 -16.38 -3.64 -9.88
CA SER A 69 -17.55 -4.13 -10.62
C SER A 69 -17.68 -3.62 -12.06
N PHE A 70 -17.05 -2.49 -12.40
CA PHE A 70 -16.99 -2.00 -13.78
C PHE A 70 -16.22 -2.93 -14.73
N VAL A 71 -15.44 -3.86 -14.18
CA VAL A 71 -14.66 -4.86 -14.93
C VAL A 71 -15.31 -6.25 -14.84
N ASP A 72 -16.50 -6.35 -14.24
CA ASP A 72 -17.22 -7.63 -14.17
C ASP A 72 -17.59 -8.11 -15.59
N PRO A 73 -17.41 -9.41 -15.90
CA PRO A 73 -17.88 -9.98 -17.14
C PRO A 73 -19.40 -9.78 -17.30
N PRO A 74 -19.89 -9.53 -18.52
CA PRO A 74 -21.32 -9.31 -18.74
C PRO A 74 -22.17 -10.53 -18.34
N GLU A 75 -21.61 -11.74 -18.40
CA GLU A 75 -22.28 -12.96 -17.96
C GLU A 75 -22.30 -13.15 -16.43
N LEU A 76 -21.45 -12.42 -15.69
CA LEU A 76 -21.21 -12.62 -14.25
C LEU A 76 -21.12 -11.27 -13.51
N GLN A 77 -22.21 -10.53 -13.51
CA GLN A 77 -22.31 -9.28 -12.75
C GLN A 77 -22.23 -9.55 -11.23
N GLY A 78 -21.47 -8.72 -10.51
CA GLY A 78 -21.28 -8.83 -9.06
C GLY A 78 -20.11 -9.72 -8.66
N LEU A 79 -19.28 -10.18 -9.61
CA LEU A 79 -18.13 -11.04 -9.34
C LEU A 79 -17.08 -10.34 -8.46
N ALA A 80 -16.76 -9.08 -8.72
CA ALA A 80 -15.82 -8.32 -7.89
C ALA A 80 -16.28 -8.22 -6.43
N HIS A 81 -17.58 -7.94 -6.22
CA HIS A 81 -18.17 -7.86 -4.87
C HIS A 81 -18.22 -9.23 -4.19
N PHE A 82 -18.55 -10.29 -4.94
CA PHE A 82 -18.51 -11.65 -4.42
C PHE A 82 -17.10 -12.04 -3.97
N LEU A 83 -16.07 -11.69 -4.74
CA LEU A 83 -14.68 -11.96 -4.39
C LEU A 83 -14.24 -11.17 -3.14
N GLU A 84 -14.69 -9.93 -2.97
CA GLU A 84 -14.46 -9.15 -1.74
C GLU A 84 -15.03 -9.87 -0.52
N HIS A 85 -16.26 -10.39 -0.60
CA HIS A 85 -16.86 -11.16 0.48
C HIS A 85 -16.10 -12.45 0.78
N LEU A 86 -15.69 -13.19 -0.26
CA LEU A 86 -14.93 -14.43 -0.08
C LEU A 86 -13.58 -14.17 0.63
N LEU A 87 -12.86 -13.10 0.24
CA LEU A 87 -11.59 -12.74 0.87
C LEU A 87 -11.74 -12.41 2.36
N LEU A 88 -12.84 -11.75 2.77
CA LEU A 88 -13.07 -11.37 4.16
C LEU A 88 -13.65 -12.50 5.02
N LEU A 89 -14.16 -13.57 4.42
CA LEU A 89 -14.66 -14.77 5.11
C LEU A 89 -13.56 -15.81 5.35
N LEU A 90 -12.52 -15.83 4.52
CA LEU A 90 -11.35 -16.66 4.73
C LEU A 90 -10.57 -16.14 5.93
N ARG A 91 -10.78 -16.76 7.09
CA ARG A 91 -9.93 -16.55 8.26
C ARG A 91 -8.52 -17.04 7.93
N VAL A 92 -7.59 -16.12 7.74
CA VAL A 92 -6.14 -16.36 7.84
C VAL A 92 -5.73 -16.25 9.31
#